data_AF-A0A928X3G1-F1
#
_entry.id   AF-A0A928X3G1-F1
#
_cell.length_a   1.000
_cell.length_b   1.000
_cell.length_c   1.000
_cell.angle_alpha   90.00
_cell.angle_beta   90.00
_cell.angle_gamma   90.00
#
_symmetry.space_group_name_H-M   'P 1'
#
loop_
_entity.id
_entity.type
_entity.pdbx_description
1 polymer ?
#
loop_
_entity_poly.entity_id
_entity_poly.type
_entity_poly.pdbx_seq_one_letter_code
_entity_poly.pdbx_strand_id
1 'polypeptide(L)'
;MNIYDDVRVLNDKEEYKKEGVFKDMVGRIILGEIRENSFYVNFIDKNFEIHKNDPEWFEEHYDELEDDISIPIKIEDLELVKKNWATDKTILNSLPQNNPAWWCKVENGYIMNLLGDKKNKIPYDYNS
;
A
#
# COMPACT_ATOMS: atom_id res chain seq x y z
N MET A 1 9.14 -2.62 1.21
CA MET A 1 7.80 -2.26 0.71
C MET A 1 7.94 -1.33 -0.48
N ASN A 2 7.23 -1.57 -1.58
CA ASN A 2 7.07 -0.67 -2.72
C ASN A 2 5.71 -0.92 -3.39
N ILE A 3 5.41 -0.22 -4.49
CA ILE A 3 4.16 -0.40 -5.23
C ILE A 3 3.87 -1.88 -5.53
N TYR A 4 2.60 -2.26 -5.41
CA TYR A 4 2.04 -3.60 -5.56
C TYR A 4 2.40 -4.61 -4.47
N ASP A 5 3.28 -4.32 -3.50
CA ASP A 5 3.41 -5.17 -2.32
C ASP A 5 2.10 -5.21 -1.52
N ASP A 6 1.80 -6.37 -0.93
CA ASP A 6 0.67 -6.51 -0.02
C ASP A 6 1.17 -6.21 1.41
N VAL A 7 0.43 -5.39 2.15
CA VAL A 7 0.79 -4.86 3.48
C VAL A 7 -0.37 -5.02 4.46
N ARG A 8 -0.04 -5.22 5.74
CA ARG A 8 -1.02 -5.33 6.83
C ARG A 8 -0.97 -4.08 7.71
N VAL A 9 -2.14 -3.60 8.10
CA VAL A 9 -2.28 -2.51 9.07
C VAL A 9 -1.99 -3.03 10.47
N LEU A 10 -1.03 -2.42 11.16
CA LEU A 10 -0.58 -2.84 12.48
C LEU A 10 -1.40 -2.24 13.63
N ASN A 11 -1.92 -1.03 13.42
CA ASN A 11 -2.51 -0.21 14.46
C ASN A 11 -3.89 0.28 14.07
N ASP A 12 -4.80 0.22 15.02
CA ASP A 12 -6.06 0.92 14.97
C ASP A 12 -5.81 2.40 15.26
N LYS A 13 -6.01 3.27 14.26
CA LYS A 13 -6.01 4.73 14.43
C LYS A 13 -7.35 5.31 14.01
N GLU A 14 -7.78 6.36 14.69
CA GLU A 14 -9.07 7.02 14.43
C GLU A 14 -9.16 7.55 12.99
N GLU A 15 -8.06 8.03 12.40
CA GLU A 15 -8.05 8.43 11.00
C GLU A 15 -8.31 7.28 10.01
N TYR A 16 -7.93 6.04 10.34
CA TYR A 16 -8.15 4.87 9.48
C TYR A 16 -9.54 4.29 9.69
N LYS A 17 -10.00 4.22 10.94
CA LYS A 17 -11.31 3.68 11.32
C LYS A 17 -12.48 4.43 10.69
N LYS A 18 -12.36 5.76 10.57
CA LYS A 18 -13.37 6.61 9.92
C LYS A 18 -13.60 6.25 8.46
N GLU A 19 -12.58 5.67 7.83
CA GLU A 19 -12.59 5.23 6.43
C GLU A 19 -12.89 3.72 6.31
N GLY A 20 -13.22 3.02 7.42
CA GLY A 20 -13.50 1.58 7.42
C GLY A 20 -12.24 0.69 7.42
N VAL A 21 -11.06 1.25 7.70
CA VAL A 21 -9.81 0.47 7.79
C VAL A 21 -9.43 0.20 9.24
N PHE A 22 -9.20 -1.08 9.54
CA PHE A 22 -8.91 -1.60 10.87
C PHE A 22 -7.58 -2.34 10.90
N LYS A 23 -7.07 -2.53 12.11
CA LYS A 23 -5.93 -3.41 12.37
C LYS A 23 -6.16 -4.79 11.74
N ASP A 24 -5.06 -5.39 11.28
CA ASP A 24 -4.97 -6.70 10.62
C ASP A 24 -5.56 -6.78 9.21
N MET A 25 -6.20 -5.72 8.70
CA MET A 25 -6.59 -5.64 7.29
C MET A 25 -5.36 -5.65 6.40
N VAL A 26 -5.45 -6.43 5.32
CA VAL A 26 -4.41 -6.55 4.30
C VAL A 26 -4.86 -5.80 3.06
N GLY A 27 -4.04 -4.86 2.60
CA GLY A 27 -4.26 -4.12 1.37
C GLY A 27 -3.04 -4.16 0.47
N ARG A 28 -3.16 -3.56 -0.71
CA ARG A 28 -2.08 -3.45 -1.69
C ARG A 28 -1.66 -2.00 -1.86
N ILE A 29 -0.36 -1.75 -1.92
CA ILE A 29 0.17 -0.42 -2.27
C ILE A 29 -0.14 -0.15 -3.75
N ILE A 30 -0.84 0.94 -4.06
CA ILE A 30 -1.29 1.24 -5.43
C ILE A 30 -0.63 2.47 -6.07
N LEU A 31 0.08 3.29 -5.28
CA LEU A 31 0.86 4.43 -5.81
C LEU A 31 2.36 4.21 -5.63
N GLY A 32 3.14 4.69 -6.61
CA GLY A 32 4.59 4.50 -6.65
C GLY A 32 5.33 5.42 -5.71
N GLU A 33 4.83 6.64 -5.54
CA GLU A 33 5.45 7.64 -4.71
C GLU A 33 5.00 7.55 -3.24
N ILE A 34 5.92 7.89 -2.34
CA ILE A 34 5.68 8.06 -0.92
C ILE A 34 5.50 9.55 -0.66
N ARG A 35 4.34 9.92 -0.12
CA ARG A 35 4.03 11.29 0.34
C ARG A 35 3.77 11.26 1.82
N GLU A 36 4.28 12.26 2.54
CA GLU A 36 4.06 12.41 3.99
C GLU A 36 4.34 11.13 4.82
N ASN A 37 5.36 10.37 4.42
CA ASN A 37 5.72 9.08 5.06
C ASN A 37 4.58 8.05 5.04
N SER A 38 3.72 8.11 4.02
CA SER A 38 2.61 7.18 3.81
C SER A 38 2.72 6.47 2.47
N PHE A 39 2.22 5.24 2.42
CA PHE A 39 1.83 4.58 1.17
C PHE A 39 0.33 4.77 0.96
N TYR A 40 -0.09 4.92 -0.29
CA TYR A 40 -1.51 4.84 -0.64
C TYR A 40 -1.87 3.37 -0.86
N VAL A 41 -2.78 2.86 -0.02
CA VAL A 41 -3.12 1.44 0.07
C VAL A 41 -4.59 1.26 -0.32
N ASN A 42 -4.84 0.29 -1.18
CA ASN A 42 -6.19 -0.14 -1.57
C ASN A 42 -6.53 -1.45 -0.85
N PHE A 43 -7.69 -1.46 -0.20
CA PHE A 43 -8.28 -2.61 0.47
C PHE A 43 -9.47 -3.04 -0.37
N ILE A 44 -9.30 -4.19 -1.04
CA ILE A 44 -10.31 -4.76 -1.92
C ILE A 44 -11.32 -5.51 -1.07
N ASP A 45 -12.60 -5.41 -1.44
CA ASP A 45 -13.65 -6.20 -0.82
C ASP A 45 -13.28 -7.70 -0.78
N LYS A 46 -13.53 -8.30 0.38
CA LYS A 46 -13.21 -9.69 0.65
C LYS A 46 -14.08 -10.63 -0.18
N ASN A 47 -15.34 -10.28 -0.42
CA ASN A 47 -16.23 -11.11 -1.24
C ASN A 47 -15.70 -11.18 -2.68
N PHE A 48 -15.30 -10.04 -3.26
CA PHE A 48 -14.61 -10.04 -4.55
C PHE A 48 -13.40 -10.98 -4.56
N GLU A 49 -12.47 -10.88 -3.60
CA GLU A 49 -11.25 -11.71 -3.61
C GLU A 49 -11.53 -13.22 -3.47
N ILE A 50 -12.55 -13.60 -2.70
CA ILE A 50 -12.99 -15.00 -2.54
C ILE A 50 -13.63 -15.52 -3.84
N HIS A 51 -14.50 -14.71 -4.45
CA HIS A 51 -15.39 -15.14 -5.54
C HIS A 51 -14.94 -14.69 -6.93
N LYS A 52 -13.79 -14.02 -7.10
CA LYS A 52 -13.30 -13.48 -8.40
C LYS A 52 -13.26 -14.45 -9.60
N ASN A 53 -13.34 -15.75 -9.38
CA ASN A 53 -13.37 -16.77 -10.43
C ASN A 53 -14.72 -17.51 -10.52
N ASP A 54 -15.74 -17.04 -9.81
CA ASP A 54 -17.08 -17.62 -9.70
C ASP A 54 -18.11 -16.64 -10.29
N PRO A 55 -18.33 -16.68 -11.62
CA PRO A 55 -19.26 -15.75 -12.27
C PRO A 55 -20.71 -15.97 -11.83
N GLU A 56 -21.10 -17.20 -11.44
CA GLU A 56 -22.45 -17.50 -10.97
C GLU A 56 -22.73 -16.81 -9.63
N TRP A 57 -21.74 -16.80 -8.72
CA TRP A 57 -21.86 -16.08 -7.46
C TRP A 57 -22.16 -14.59 -7.67
N PHE A 58 -21.47 -13.95 -8.62
CA PHE A 58 -21.68 -12.53 -8.93
C PHE A 58 -23.04 -12.24 -9.58
N GLU A 59 -23.65 -13.18 -10.31
CA GLU A 59 -25.01 -12.97 -10.85
C GLU A 59 -26.05 -12.83 -9.73
N GLU A 60 -25.83 -13.52 -8.60
CA GLU A 60 -26.78 -13.58 -7.49
C GLU A 60 -26.47 -12.61 -6.34
N HIS A 61 -25.19 -12.27 -6.11
CA HIS A 61 -24.73 -11.58 -4.89
C HIS A 61 -23.95 -10.29 -5.17
N TYR A 62 -24.11 -9.68 -6.35
CA TYR A 62 -23.37 -8.44 -6.68
C TYR A 62 -23.66 -7.29 -5.71
N ASP A 63 -24.82 -7.28 -5.07
CA ASP A 63 -25.24 -6.30 -4.08
C ASP A 63 -24.62 -6.52 -2.69
N GLU A 64 -23.93 -7.65 -2.48
CA GLU A 64 -23.13 -7.92 -1.28
C GLU A 64 -21.68 -7.42 -1.37
N LEU A 65 -21.31 -6.80 -2.51
CA LEU A 65 -19.99 -6.20 -2.67
C LEU A 65 -19.91 -4.86 -1.94
N GLU A 66 -18.85 -4.69 -1.15
CA GLU A 66 -18.51 -3.41 -0.53
C GLU A 66 -17.63 -2.58 -1.48
N ASP A 67 -17.69 -1.26 -1.34
CA ASP A 67 -16.80 -0.36 -2.07
C ASP A 67 -15.34 -0.56 -1.61
N ASP A 68 -14.41 -0.62 -2.56
CA ASP A 68 -12.99 -0.64 -2.27
C ASP A 68 -12.56 0.62 -1.50
N ILE A 69 -11.76 0.43 -0.45
CA ILE A 69 -11.25 1.56 0.35
C ILE A 69 -9.83 1.88 -0.10
N SER A 70 -9.57 3.12 -0.50
CA SER A 70 -8.23 3.57 -0.91
C SER A 70 -7.78 4.78 -0.13
N ILE A 71 -6.82 4.61 0.78
CA ILE A 71 -6.39 5.67 1.70
C ILE A 71 -4.88 5.67 1.95
N PRO A 72 -4.29 6.81 2.35
CA PRO A 72 -2.89 6.85 2.78
C PRO A 72 -2.75 6.23 4.18
N ILE A 73 -1.88 5.24 4.32
CA ILE A 73 -1.48 4.66 5.62
C ILE A 73 -0.02 5.00 5.88
N LYS A 74 0.28 5.45 7.10
CA LYS A 74 1.66 5.76 7.52
C LYS A 74 2.52 4.51 7.47
N ILE A 75 3.75 4.64 7.00
CA ILE A 75 4.69 3.53 6.83
C ILE A 75 4.98 2.83 8.18
N GLU A 76 4.98 3.58 9.29
CA GLU A 76 5.15 3.02 10.64
C GLU A 76 3.99 2.12 11.10
N ASP A 77 2.81 2.25 10.48
CA ASP A 77 1.62 1.45 10.79
C ASP A 77 1.43 0.28 9.83
N LEU A 78 2.42 0.00 8.97
CA LEU A 78 2.37 -1.07 7.99
C LEU A 78 3.45 -2.11 8.24
N GLU A 79 3.08 -3.37 8.03
CA GLU A 79 4.04 -4.46 7.84
C GLU A 79 3.90 -5.09 6.46
N LEU A 80 5.02 -5.53 5.90
CA LEU A 80 5.02 -6.26 4.64
C LEU A 80 4.46 -7.66 4.85
N VAL A 81 3.37 -7.98 4.16
CA VAL A 81 2.80 -9.34 4.13
C VAL A 81 3.43 -10.15 3.00
N LYS A 82 3.48 -9.56 1.81
CA LYS A 82 3.98 -10.24 0.61
C LYS A 82 4.71 -9.26 -0.29
N LYS A 83 5.95 -9.62 -0.61
CA LYS A 83 6.73 -8.96 -1.67
C LYS A 83 6.18 -9.40 -3.03
N ASN A 84 5.77 -8.44 -3.85
CA ASN A 84 5.27 -8.70 -5.20
C ASN A 84 6.31 -8.30 -6.26
N TRP A 85 5.91 -8.37 -7.54
CA TRP A 85 6.79 -8.41 -8.71
C TRP A 85 7.36 -7.06 -9.15
N ALA A 86 7.03 -5.95 -8.47
CA ALA A 86 7.42 -4.61 -8.91
C ALA A 86 8.95 -4.44 -8.93
N THR A 87 9.48 -4.23 -10.13
CA THR A 87 10.89 -3.93 -10.39
C THR A 87 11.16 -2.43 -10.27
N ASP A 88 12.42 -2.00 -10.19
CA ASP A 88 12.77 -0.57 -10.21
C ASP A 88 12.25 0.13 -11.49
N LYS A 89 12.21 -0.56 -12.64
CA LYS A 89 11.59 -0.04 -13.86
C LYS A 89 10.08 0.15 -13.70
N THR A 90 9.40 -0.80 -13.05
CA THR A 90 7.97 -0.70 -12.73
C THR A 90 7.70 0.48 -11.82
N ILE A 91 8.52 0.65 -10.77
CA ILE A 91 8.43 1.79 -9.85
C ILE A 91 8.65 3.10 -10.61
N LEU A 92 9.72 3.20 -11.41
CA LEU A 92 10.02 4.43 -12.15
C LEU A 92 8.85 4.88 -13.04
N ASN A 93 8.22 3.94 -13.74
CA ASN A 93 7.08 4.21 -14.62
C ASN A 93 5.81 4.63 -13.87
N SER A 94 5.68 4.34 -12.58
CA SER A 94 4.55 4.79 -11.76
C SER A 94 4.81 6.10 -11.04
N LEU A 95 6.05 6.60 -11.04
CA LEU A 95 6.40 7.87 -10.39
C LEU A 95 5.98 9.07 -11.25
N PRO A 96 5.61 10.20 -10.62
CA PRO A 96 5.28 11.42 -11.35
C PRO A 96 6.42 11.83 -12.29
N GLN A 97 6.10 12.00 -13.58
CA GLN A 97 7.04 12.36 -14.64
C GLN A 97 8.23 11.37 -14.80
N ASN A 98 8.10 10.13 -14.34
CA ASN A 98 9.19 9.15 -14.30
C ASN A 98 10.45 9.70 -13.61
N ASN A 99 10.28 10.50 -12.55
CA ASN A 99 11.41 11.12 -11.85
C ASN A 99 11.96 10.15 -10.77
N PRO A 100 13.20 9.64 -10.91
CA PRO A 100 13.78 8.67 -9.97
C PRO A 100 14.12 9.26 -8.59
N ALA A 101 14.08 10.59 -8.44
CA ALA A 101 14.35 11.27 -7.18
C ALA A 101 13.18 11.20 -6.18
N TRP A 102 11.98 10.79 -6.61
CA TRP A 102 10.85 10.59 -5.70
C TRP A 102 11.13 9.46 -4.71
N TRP A 103 10.77 9.69 -3.45
CA TRP A 103 10.69 8.63 -2.44
C TRP A 103 9.66 7.60 -2.89
N CYS A 104 10.04 6.32 -2.93
CA CYS A 104 9.23 5.32 -3.63
C CYS A 104 9.29 3.91 -3.03
N LYS A 105 10.22 3.64 -2.12
CA LYS A 105 10.36 2.33 -1.50
C LYS A 105 10.88 2.42 -0.08
N VAL A 106 10.61 1.37 0.69
CA VAL A 106 11.17 1.16 2.02
C VAL A 106 12.02 -0.10 2.01
N GLU A 107 13.32 0.05 2.31
CA GLU A 107 14.30 -1.02 2.36
C GLU A 107 15.12 -0.91 3.66
N ASN A 108 15.18 -1.99 4.44
CA ASN A 108 15.91 -2.05 5.71
C ASN A 108 15.61 -0.88 6.67
N GLY A 109 14.34 -0.47 6.75
CA GLY A 109 13.89 0.63 7.60
C GLY A 109 14.15 2.05 7.05
N TYR A 110 14.64 2.18 5.81
CA TYR A 110 14.82 3.48 5.16
C TYR A 110 13.80 3.71 4.05
N ILE A 111 13.17 4.88 4.05
CA ILE A 111 12.49 5.44 2.89
C ILE A 111 13.56 5.88 1.89
N MET A 112 13.49 5.35 0.68
CA MET A 112 14.50 5.55 -0.36
C MET A 112 13.86 5.94 -1.70
N ASN A 113 14.65 6.62 -2.52
CA ASN A 113 14.36 6.86 -3.93
C ASN A 113 15.12 5.85 -4.82
N LEU A 114 14.98 5.94 -6.14
CA LEU A 114 15.67 5.04 -7.07
C LEU A 114 17.13 5.42 -7.33
N LEU A 115 17.58 6.58 -6.83
CA LEU A 115 18.98 7.01 -6.88
C LEU A 115 19.80 6.46 -5.70
N GLY A 116 19.13 5.89 -4.69
CA GLY A 116 19.76 5.34 -3.49
C GLY A 116 19.84 6.33 -2.32
N ASP A 117 19.24 7.52 -2.44
CA ASP A 117 19.16 8.46 -1.33
C ASP A 117 18.22 7.93 -0.26
N LYS A 118 18.53 8.26 0.99
CA LYS A 118 17.73 7.91 2.17
C LYS A 118 17.07 9.17 2.71
N LYS A 119 15.76 9.11 2.92
CA LYS A 119 15.00 10.24 3.47
C LYS A 119 15.19 10.37 4.98
N ASN A 120 14.88 9.31 5.73
CA ASN A 120 15.05 9.28 7.17
C ASN A 120 16.50 8.95 7.55
N LYS A 121 16.97 9.54 8.65
CA LYS A 121 18.36 9.39 9.12
C LYS A 121 18.59 8.08 9.86
N ILE A 122 17.62 7.67 10.68
CA ILE A 122 17.68 6.48 11.53
C ILE A 122 16.72 5.42 10.94
N PRO A 123 17.16 4.16 10.77
CA PRO A 123 16.29 3.13 10.21
C PRO A 123 15.09 2.89 11.13
N TYR A 124 13.90 2.71 10.54
CA TYR A 124 12.60 2.53 11.21
C TYR A 124 12.07 3.75 11.95
N ASP A 125 12.86 4.81 12.13
CA ASP A 125 12.37 6.13 12.55
C ASP A 125 12.11 7.00 11.32
N TYR A 126 10.91 6.82 10.75
CA TYR A 126 10.51 7.50 9.53
C TYR A 126 10.30 9.02 9.69
N ASN A 127 10.40 9.54 10.91
CA ASN A 127 10.24 10.96 11.23
C ASN A 127 11.58 11.66 11.60
N SER A 128 12.73 10.97 11.48
CA SER A 128 14.08 11.47 11.81
C SER A 128 14.76 12.38 10.77
#